data_AF-A0A955AAQ6-F1
#
_entry.id   AF-A0A955AAQ6-F1
#
_cell.length_a   1.000
_cell.length_b   1.000
_cell.length_c   1.000
_cell.angle_alpha   90.00
_cell.angle_beta   90.00
_cell.angle_gamma   90.00
#
_symmetry.space_group_name_H-M   'P 1'
#
loop_
_entity.id
_entity.type
_entity.pdbx_description
1 polymer ?
#
loop_
_entity_poly.entity_id
_entity_poly.type
_entity_poly.pdbx_seq_one_letter_code
_entity_poly.pdbx_strand_id
1 'polypeptide(L)'
;MFVEPQLRSDKPVGQHCPTGTWLLVIVLLGASQTAQAQTLPAEDNRPLIDQPAFDLIELQPEAGGASVKVLPLPFPDRLVPADPPPTGKLRVVLVRFPEREYEVQWKHIARIALYEQQIYDETLQKIAEKNFIGAFQNLSYLLQNYPNLPRLEELRQEFLLKSAADRFQAGEYRQTLSALEELHATAPGYQTQTVMRVLSQVADRLIDSYQQQGDLASVKALLNRLRQAYGVSLPVVVRWDQQFASLAEAKRKQALEFLERKDYRRAGRAAAELLRAAPDSPEAAQIIEEIHTQYPMVRVGVMQSSRQLDPTSLVDWSARRTGKLVERSLFQFVETGAEGGRYGFTLGTYRLSDDRQQLTLSIDPSLSSQFASSQTPPLGAFELAQLLQQRATPQTNHYDPAWAASFKSVAIPAANQLAVQLKRPNVLPQALLQWRLTTQTLSDQTLSDRALDEQ
;
A
#
# COMPACT_ATOMS: atom_id res chain seq x y z
N MET A 1 29.05 34.36 -14.90
CA MET A 1 29.55 35.59 -15.53
C MET A 1 29.78 36.59 -14.41
N PHE A 2 31.06 36.83 -14.08
CA PHE A 2 31.68 37.84 -13.18
C PHE A 2 31.18 37.94 -11.73
N VAL A 3 31.90 37.44 -10.71
CA VAL A 3 33.20 37.89 -10.12
C VAL A 3 33.06 39.19 -9.31
N GLU A 4 33.21 39.03 -8.00
CA GLU A 4 33.96 39.81 -6.98
C GLU A 4 34.34 41.28 -7.26
N PRO A 5 34.48 42.13 -6.21
CA PRO A 5 35.78 42.15 -5.54
C PRO A 5 35.80 42.43 -4.02
N GLN A 6 36.79 41.82 -3.38
CA GLN A 6 37.43 42.23 -2.14
C GLN A 6 38.28 43.50 -2.35
N LEU A 7 38.37 44.35 -1.32
CA LEU A 7 39.48 45.29 -1.14
C LEU A 7 39.94 45.25 0.33
N ARG A 8 41.17 44.76 0.51
CA ARG A 8 42.01 44.91 1.70
C ARG A 8 42.53 46.35 1.80
N SER A 9 42.78 46.80 3.02
CA SER A 9 43.76 47.85 3.32
C SER A 9 44.48 47.55 4.64
N ASP A 10 45.77 47.84 4.64
CA ASP A 10 46.85 47.48 5.54
C ASP A 10 46.88 48.15 6.93
N LYS A 11 47.35 47.37 7.93
CA LYS A 11 48.42 47.57 8.97
C LYS A 11 48.79 48.99 9.51
N PRO A 12 49.64 49.12 10.57
CA PRO A 12 49.82 48.35 11.83
C PRO A 12 50.15 49.30 13.06
N VAL A 13 50.86 48.78 14.07
CA VAL A 13 51.53 49.43 15.24
C VAL A 13 50.67 49.42 16.51
N GLY A 14 51.07 48.89 17.67
CA GLY A 14 52.32 48.28 18.14
C GLY A 14 52.21 48.03 19.66
N GLN A 15 53.18 47.29 20.21
CA GLN A 15 53.65 47.36 21.62
C GLN A 15 52.69 46.79 22.70
N HIS A 16 53.06 46.02 23.73
CA HIS A 16 54.33 45.58 24.30
C HIS A 16 54.11 44.25 25.07
N CYS A 17 55.12 43.38 25.07
CA CYS A 17 55.33 42.28 26.02
C CYS A 17 55.86 42.85 27.36
N PRO A 18 55.79 42.12 28.48
CA PRO A 18 56.95 41.31 28.89
C PRO A 18 56.55 39.93 29.46
N THR A 19 57.10 38.82 28.97
CA THR A 19 58.38 38.18 29.37
C THR A 19 58.52 37.89 30.87
N GLY A 20 58.51 36.59 31.19
CA GLY A 20 59.07 36.01 32.40
C GLY A 20 59.74 34.69 32.05
N THR A 21 60.96 34.76 31.53
CA THR A 21 61.86 33.62 31.25
C THR A 21 62.84 33.51 32.41
N TRP A 22 62.94 32.34 33.03
CA TRP A 22 64.09 31.94 33.85
C TRP A 22 64.67 30.65 33.28
N LEU A 23 65.99 30.66 33.11
CA LEU A 23 66.82 29.61 32.54
C LEU A 23 67.83 29.16 33.61
N LEU A 24 68.25 27.89 33.51
CA LEU A 24 69.29 27.15 34.25
C LEU A 24 68.91 26.74 35.69
N VAL A 25 69.14 25.49 36.12
CA VAL A 25 70.39 24.73 36.04
C VAL A 25 70.11 23.22 35.93
N ILE A 26 70.92 22.53 35.12
CA ILE A 26 71.04 21.06 35.05
C ILE A 26 71.89 20.59 36.23
N VAL A 27 71.37 19.66 37.04
CA VAL A 27 72.16 18.77 37.90
C VAL A 27 71.77 17.33 37.56
N LEU A 28 72.72 16.59 36.99
CA LEU A 28 72.70 15.14 36.85
C LEU A 28 72.97 14.50 38.23
N LEU A 29 72.09 13.63 38.71
CA LEU A 29 72.39 12.41 39.47
C LEU A 29 71.11 11.78 40.03
N GLY A 30 70.91 10.48 39.78
CA GLY A 30 70.06 9.64 40.63
C GLY A 30 68.90 8.96 39.93
N ALA A 31 69.07 7.65 39.72
CA ALA A 31 68.08 6.65 39.35
C ALA A 31 66.63 6.95 39.75
N SER A 32 65.72 6.92 38.78
CA SER A 32 64.34 6.43 38.96
C SER A 32 63.76 6.14 37.59
N GLN A 33 63.39 4.88 37.39
CA GLN A 33 62.77 4.39 36.17
C GLN A 33 61.58 5.29 35.84
N THR A 34 61.61 5.87 34.64
CA THR A 34 60.44 6.44 34.00
C THR A 34 59.37 5.35 33.97
N ALA A 35 58.39 5.46 34.86
CA ALA A 35 57.08 4.87 34.67
C ALA A 35 56.53 5.48 33.39
N GLN A 36 56.73 4.78 32.28
CA GLN A 36 56.03 5.07 31.04
C GLN A 36 54.54 5.03 31.38
N ALA A 37 53.91 6.19 31.31
CA ALA A 37 52.47 6.31 31.20
C ALA A 37 52.03 5.34 30.10
N GLN A 38 51.40 4.24 30.50
CA GLN A 38 50.82 3.30 29.58
C GLN A 38 49.66 4.03 28.91
N THR A 39 49.89 4.45 27.67
CA THR A 39 48.86 4.88 26.74
C THR A 39 47.71 3.87 26.75
N LEU A 40 46.50 4.41 26.93
CA LEU A 40 45.20 3.75 26.84
C LEU A 40 45.18 2.70 25.72
N PRO A 41 44.52 1.54 25.91
CA PRO A 41 44.41 0.54 24.86
C PRO A 41 43.83 1.17 23.60
N ALA A 42 44.39 0.85 22.43
CA ALA A 42 43.72 1.14 21.16
C ALA A 42 42.31 0.54 21.26
N GLU A 43 41.29 1.38 21.26
CA GLU A 43 39.91 0.92 21.30
C GLU A 43 39.69 0.05 20.06
N ASP A 44 39.40 -1.22 20.31
CA ASP A 44 38.90 -2.09 19.27
C ASP A 44 37.48 -1.62 18.96
N ASN A 45 37.36 -0.85 17.86
CA ASN A 45 36.10 -0.22 17.43
C ASN A 45 35.05 -1.23 16.92
N ARG A 46 35.32 -2.54 17.01
CA ARG A 46 34.35 -3.58 16.66
C ARG A 46 33.28 -3.70 17.76
N PRO A 47 32.02 -4.04 17.39
CA PRO A 47 30.99 -4.38 18.37
C PRO A 47 31.50 -5.40 19.39
N LEU A 48 31.09 -5.28 20.66
CA LEU A 48 31.60 -6.16 21.73
C LEU A 48 31.42 -7.63 21.37
N ILE A 49 30.28 -7.99 20.75
CA ILE A 49 29.95 -9.35 20.29
C ILE A 49 30.94 -9.95 19.28
N ASP A 50 31.69 -9.12 18.54
CA ASP A 50 32.68 -9.54 17.55
C ASP A 50 34.10 -9.65 18.15
N GLN A 51 34.27 -9.24 19.41
CA GLN A 51 35.52 -9.36 20.15
C GLN A 51 35.60 -10.73 20.84
N PRO A 52 36.81 -11.28 21.04
CA PRO A 52 36.96 -12.48 21.86
C PRO A 52 36.48 -12.16 23.29
N ALA A 53 35.74 -13.07 23.93
CA ALA A 53 35.19 -12.83 25.26
C ALA A 53 36.27 -12.40 26.27
N PHE A 54 36.03 -11.28 26.96
CA PHE A 54 36.95 -10.72 27.97
C PHE A 54 36.17 -10.11 29.14
N ASP A 55 36.70 -10.24 30.34
CA ASP A 55 36.19 -9.54 31.53
C ASP A 55 37.04 -8.28 31.76
N LEU A 56 36.46 -7.26 32.39
CA LEU A 56 37.13 -5.99 32.68
C LEU A 56 37.24 -5.79 34.19
N ILE A 57 38.45 -5.53 34.65
CA ILE A 57 38.74 -5.22 36.06
C ILE A 57 39.13 -3.75 36.15
N GLU A 58 38.35 -2.99 36.89
CA GLU A 58 38.68 -1.60 37.25
C GLU A 58 39.39 -1.61 38.59
N LEU A 59 40.61 -1.07 38.63
CA LEU A 59 41.38 -0.95 39.86
C LEU A 59 41.00 0.34 40.62
N GLN A 60 41.12 0.32 41.95
CA GLN A 60 40.89 1.50 42.77
C GLN A 60 41.90 2.63 42.43
N PRO A 61 41.54 3.90 42.65
CA PRO A 61 42.43 5.04 42.37
C PRO A 61 43.80 4.92 43.05
N GLU A 62 43.81 4.36 44.27
CA GLU A 62 45.01 4.12 45.09
C GLU A 62 45.95 3.05 44.49
N ALA A 63 45.43 2.18 43.64
CA ALA A 63 46.15 1.13 42.94
C ALA A 63 46.47 1.48 41.48
N GLY A 64 46.25 2.74 41.07
CA GLY A 64 46.55 3.26 39.73
C GLY A 64 45.34 3.51 38.84
N GLY A 65 44.11 3.22 39.29
CA GLY A 65 42.86 3.62 38.62
C GLY A 65 42.65 3.10 37.20
N ALA A 66 43.46 2.12 36.75
CA ALA A 66 43.45 1.63 35.38
C ALA A 66 42.43 0.49 35.19
N SER A 67 41.75 0.49 34.04
CA SER A 67 40.87 -0.59 33.61
C SER A 67 41.66 -1.60 32.76
N VAL A 68 41.57 -2.88 33.10
CA VAL A 68 42.37 -3.93 32.47
C VAL A 68 41.47 -5.04 31.90
N LYS A 69 41.69 -5.39 30.63
CA LYS A 69 41.02 -6.52 29.96
C LYS A 69 41.70 -7.84 30.32
N VAL A 70 40.94 -8.77 30.87
CA VAL A 70 41.38 -10.11 31.28
C VAL A 70 40.58 -11.19 30.58
N LEU A 71 41.14 -12.40 30.45
CA LEU A 71 40.38 -13.54 29.97
C LEU A 71 39.22 -13.89 30.92
N PRO A 72 38.14 -14.51 30.43
CA PRO A 72 36.95 -14.80 31.22
C PRO A 72 37.30 -15.55 32.51
N LEU A 73 36.93 -14.96 33.64
CA LEU A 73 37.21 -15.47 34.97
C LEU A 73 36.33 -16.69 35.28
N PRO A 74 36.89 -17.78 35.83
CA PRO A 74 36.13 -19.00 36.12
C PRO A 74 35.31 -18.86 37.42
N PHE A 75 34.40 -17.90 37.48
CA PHE A 75 33.48 -17.77 38.61
C PHE A 75 32.34 -18.79 38.52
N PRO A 76 31.91 -19.38 39.65
CA PRO A 76 30.72 -20.24 39.68
C PRO A 76 29.50 -19.44 39.20
N ASP A 77 28.75 -20.03 38.28
CA ASP A 77 27.57 -19.43 37.62
C ASP A 77 27.82 -18.06 36.95
N ARG A 78 29.09 -17.71 36.69
CA ARG A 78 29.49 -16.40 36.15
C ARG A 78 28.90 -15.23 36.97
N LEU A 79 28.91 -15.38 38.30
CA LEU A 79 28.53 -14.32 39.24
C LEU A 79 29.76 -13.86 40.04
N VAL A 80 29.94 -12.55 40.15
CA VAL A 80 30.97 -11.98 41.03
C VAL A 80 30.58 -12.26 42.48
N PRO A 81 31.46 -12.85 43.32
CA PRO A 81 31.16 -13.08 44.73
C PRO A 81 30.80 -11.77 45.44
N ALA A 82 29.68 -11.75 46.18
CA ALA A 82 29.20 -10.55 46.88
C ALA A 82 30.17 -10.09 47.99
N ASP A 83 30.82 -11.04 48.68
CA ASP A 83 31.83 -10.78 49.71
C ASP A 83 33.11 -11.58 49.41
N PRO A 84 34.02 -11.07 48.57
CA PRO A 84 35.30 -11.72 48.34
C PRO A 84 36.21 -11.55 49.57
N PRO A 85 37.04 -12.56 49.91
CA PRO A 85 37.99 -12.44 51.01
C PRO A 85 38.97 -11.28 50.73
N PRO A 86 39.07 -10.25 51.59
CA PRO A 86 39.82 -9.02 51.31
C PRO A 86 41.34 -9.24 51.19
N THR A 87 41.86 -10.32 51.79
CA THR A 87 43.25 -10.78 51.69
C THR A 87 43.46 -11.85 50.62
N GLY A 88 42.40 -12.28 49.93
CA GLY A 88 42.47 -13.22 48.83
C GLY A 88 43.13 -12.61 47.60
N LYS A 89 43.76 -13.48 46.80
CA LYS A 89 44.31 -13.10 45.50
C LYS A 89 43.45 -13.70 44.39
N LEU A 90 43.11 -12.89 43.40
CA LEU A 90 42.45 -13.32 42.18
C LEU A 90 43.53 -13.55 41.11
N ARG A 91 43.58 -14.77 40.58
CA ARG A 91 44.46 -15.10 39.44
C ARG A 91 43.77 -14.68 38.15
N VAL A 92 44.46 -13.88 37.35
CA VAL A 92 43.94 -13.29 36.11
C VAL A 92 44.97 -13.43 35.00
N VAL A 93 44.50 -13.68 33.79
CA VAL A 93 45.36 -13.73 32.59
C VAL A 93 44.97 -12.53 31.73
N LEU A 94 45.95 -11.69 31.39
CA LEU A 94 45.70 -10.49 30.59
C LEU A 94 45.49 -10.89 29.12
N VAL A 95 44.49 -10.31 28.45
CA VAL A 95 44.23 -10.58 27.02
C VAL A 95 45.47 -10.24 26.16
N ARG A 96 46.24 -9.21 26.56
CA ARG A 96 47.47 -8.79 25.87
C ARG A 96 48.65 -9.77 26.06
N PHE A 97 48.67 -10.49 27.16
CA PHE A 97 49.77 -11.38 27.54
C PHE A 97 49.20 -12.72 28.03
N PRO A 98 48.66 -13.55 27.11
CA PRO A 98 47.98 -14.80 27.47
C PRO A 98 48.90 -15.85 28.10
N GLU A 99 50.22 -15.71 27.92
CA GLU A 99 51.24 -16.64 28.46
C GLU A 99 51.59 -16.39 29.93
N ARG A 100 51.03 -15.34 30.56
CA ARG A 100 51.39 -14.94 31.93
C ARG A 100 50.16 -14.86 32.83
N GLU A 101 50.25 -15.55 33.96
CA GLU A 101 49.30 -15.40 35.07
C GLU A 101 49.72 -14.24 35.97
N TYR A 102 48.76 -13.38 36.31
CA TYR A 102 48.94 -12.26 37.22
C TYR A 102 48.05 -12.46 38.45
N GLU A 103 48.49 -11.97 39.60
CA GLU A 103 47.71 -12.00 40.84
C GLU A 103 47.30 -10.58 41.24
N VAL A 104 45.99 -10.33 41.34
CA VAL A 104 45.43 -9.06 41.83
C VAL A 104 44.81 -9.30 43.20
N GLN A 105 45.14 -8.45 44.18
CA GLN A 105 44.51 -8.53 45.51
C GLN A 105 43.09 -7.94 45.44
N TRP A 106 42.10 -8.63 46.02
CA TRP A 106 40.70 -8.17 46.00
C TRP A 106 40.53 -6.75 46.54
N LYS A 107 41.33 -6.36 47.55
CA LYS A 107 41.32 -5.00 48.13
C LYS A 107 41.61 -3.87 47.12
N HIS A 108 42.25 -4.17 45.99
CA HIS A 108 42.62 -3.19 44.97
C HIS A 108 41.64 -3.14 43.80
N ILE A 109 40.63 -4.01 43.79
CA ILE A 109 39.61 -4.06 42.75
C ILE A 109 38.47 -3.12 43.16
N ALA A 110 38.09 -2.22 42.26
CA ALA A 110 36.95 -1.33 42.42
C ALA A 110 35.68 -1.96 41.84
N ARG A 111 35.78 -2.54 40.63
CA ARG A 111 34.66 -3.17 39.93
C ARG A 111 35.17 -4.28 39.01
N ILE A 112 34.41 -5.37 38.91
CA ILE A 112 34.58 -6.39 37.88
C ILE A 112 33.34 -6.36 37.00
N ALA A 113 33.53 -6.09 35.71
CA ALA A 113 32.48 -6.17 34.71
C ALA A 113 32.72 -7.43 33.87
N LEU A 114 31.82 -8.40 33.97
CA LEU A 114 31.87 -9.61 33.18
C LEU A 114 31.46 -9.33 31.75
N TYR A 115 32.04 -10.08 30.80
CA TYR A 115 31.77 -9.92 29.37
C TYR A 115 30.26 -9.91 29.03
N GLU A 116 29.52 -10.84 29.62
CA GLU A 116 28.09 -11.02 29.39
C GLU A 116 27.27 -9.84 29.92
N GLN A 117 27.68 -9.28 31.06
CA GLN A 117 27.06 -8.11 31.66
C GLN A 117 27.33 -6.84 30.84
N GLN A 118 28.51 -6.73 30.22
CA GLN A 118 28.81 -5.62 29.33
C GLN A 118 27.93 -5.64 28.08
N ILE A 119 27.73 -6.81 27.46
CA ILE A 119 26.81 -6.93 26.31
C ILE A 119 25.37 -6.65 26.74
N TYR A 120 24.96 -7.06 27.95
CA TYR A 120 23.66 -6.74 28.52
C TYR A 120 23.46 -5.22 28.67
N ASP A 121 24.42 -4.53 29.30
CA ASP A 121 24.39 -3.08 29.50
C ASP A 121 24.42 -2.33 28.15
N GLU A 122 25.23 -2.78 27.19
CA GLU A 122 25.26 -2.22 25.84
C GLU A 122 23.91 -2.42 25.12
N THR A 123 23.25 -3.56 25.33
CA THR A 123 21.91 -3.81 24.77
C THR A 123 20.90 -2.82 25.31
N LEU A 124 20.89 -2.57 26.63
CA LEU A 124 20.02 -1.57 27.24
C LEU A 124 20.28 -0.17 26.68
N GLN A 125 21.56 0.20 26.52
CA GLN A 125 21.92 1.47 25.92
C GLN A 125 21.42 1.58 24.47
N LYS A 126 21.62 0.54 23.64
CA LYS A 126 21.11 0.53 22.26
C LYS A 126 19.59 0.60 22.19
N ILE A 127 18.87 -0.01 23.13
CA ILE A 127 17.41 0.12 23.25
C ILE A 127 17.02 1.57 23.57
N ALA A 128 17.73 2.22 24.49
CA ALA A 128 17.50 3.62 24.85
C ALA A 128 17.78 4.58 23.67
N GLU A 129 18.80 4.28 22.87
CA GLU A 129 19.16 4.99 21.63
C GLU A 129 18.24 4.68 20.45
N LYS A 130 17.22 3.83 20.62
CA LYS A 130 16.35 3.30 19.55
C LYS A 130 17.09 2.53 18.44
N ASN A 131 18.31 2.09 18.70
CA ASN A 131 19.04 1.21 17.80
C ASN A 131 18.61 -0.25 18.02
N PHE A 132 17.40 -0.57 17.56
CA PHE A 132 16.82 -1.90 17.75
C PHE A 132 17.51 -3.00 16.95
N ILE A 133 18.18 -2.67 15.84
CA ILE A 133 18.95 -3.64 15.05
C ILE A 133 20.17 -4.11 15.85
N GLY A 134 20.97 -3.17 16.36
CA GLY A 134 22.12 -3.50 17.18
C GLY A 134 21.73 -4.15 18.52
N ALA A 135 20.65 -3.68 19.14
CA ALA A 135 20.12 -4.33 20.34
C ALA A 135 19.68 -5.79 20.08
N PHE A 136 19.03 -6.06 18.94
CA PHE A 136 18.62 -7.41 18.58
C PHE A 136 19.82 -8.35 18.34
N GLN A 137 20.89 -7.85 17.71
CA GLN A 137 22.12 -8.62 17.52
C GLN A 137 22.74 -9.04 18.86
N ASN A 138 22.89 -8.08 19.78
CA ASN A 138 23.42 -8.34 21.12
C ASN A 138 22.50 -9.29 21.91
N LEU A 139 21.19 -9.07 21.87
CA LEU A 139 20.21 -9.93 22.54
C LEU A 139 20.22 -11.37 21.99
N SER A 140 20.31 -11.52 20.66
CA SER A 140 20.38 -12.84 20.02
C SER A 140 21.65 -13.59 20.41
N TYR A 141 22.78 -12.90 20.49
CA TYR A 141 24.04 -13.45 20.97
C TYR A 141 23.93 -13.93 22.43
N LEU A 142 23.33 -13.13 23.31
CA LEU A 142 23.11 -13.49 24.71
C LEU A 142 22.18 -14.71 24.85
N LEU A 143 21.08 -14.77 24.09
CA LEU A 143 20.14 -15.90 24.11
C LEU A 143 20.77 -17.21 23.63
N GLN A 144 21.70 -17.15 22.66
CA GLN A 144 22.36 -18.33 22.10
C GLN A 144 23.50 -18.84 23.00
N ASN A 145 24.35 -17.93 23.50
CA ASN A 145 25.58 -18.31 24.20
C ASN A 145 25.42 -18.34 25.73
N TYR A 146 24.46 -17.59 26.28
CA TYR A 146 24.27 -17.41 27.73
C TYR A 146 22.78 -17.46 28.14
N PRO A 147 22.06 -18.57 27.87
CA PRO A 147 20.62 -18.66 28.12
C PRO A 147 20.22 -18.57 29.60
N ASN A 148 21.13 -18.92 30.53
CA ASN A 148 20.88 -18.91 31.97
C ASN A 148 21.21 -17.56 32.64
N LEU A 149 21.52 -16.52 31.86
CA LEU A 149 21.85 -15.21 32.41
C LEU A 149 20.63 -14.63 33.16
N PRO A 150 20.79 -14.18 34.42
CA PRO A 150 19.69 -13.58 35.17
C PRO A 150 19.15 -12.34 34.45
N ARG A 151 17.83 -12.12 34.50
CA ARG A 151 17.12 -10.98 33.87
C ARG A 151 17.21 -10.90 32.34
N LEU A 152 17.73 -11.92 31.65
CA LEU A 152 17.73 -11.95 30.19
C LEU A 152 16.31 -11.96 29.61
N GLU A 153 15.39 -12.66 30.26
CA GLU A 153 13.98 -12.69 29.87
C GLU A 153 13.29 -11.33 30.06
N GLU A 154 13.62 -10.60 31.13
CA GLU A 154 13.13 -9.22 31.35
C GLU A 154 13.65 -8.29 30.24
N LEU A 155 14.93 -8.42 29.86
CA LEU A 155 15.51 -7.66 28.75
C LEU A 155 14.84 -7.96 27.41
N ARG A 156 14.53 -9.24 27.13
CA ARG A 156 13.78 -9.63 25.93
C ARG A 156 12.39 -8.99 25.91
N GLN A 157 11.68 -9.02 27.04
CA GLN A 157 10.35 -8.43 27.18
C GLN A 157 10.38 -6.91 27.00
N GLU A 158 11.38 -6.23 27.57
CA GLU A 158 11.58 -4.79 27.39
C GLU A 158 11.90 -4.43 25.94
N PHE A 159 12.80 -5.18 25.30
CA PHE A 159 13.11 -5.01 23.88
C PHE A 159 11.87 -5.15 22.99
N LEU A 160 11.05 -6.19 23.19
CA LEU A 160 9.84 -6.41 22.41
C LEU A 160 8.84 -5.25 22.59
N LEU A 161 8.63 -4.80 23.83
CA LEU A 161 7.72 -3.69 24.11
C LEU A 161 8.19 -2.37 23.48
N LYS A 162 9.48 -2.03 23.62
CA LYS A 162 10.06 -0.77 23.12
C LYS A 162 10.14 -0.76 21.59
N SER A 163 10.55 -1.87 20.98
CA SER A 163 10.61 -2.00 19.52
C SER A 163 9.21 -1.99 18.90
N ALA A 164 8.22 -2.61 19.53
CA ALA A 164 6.82 -2.53 19.09
C ALA A 164 6.28 -1.10 19.15
N ALA A 165 6.63 -0.34 20.20
CA ALA A 165 6.22 1.06 20.34
C ALA A 165 6.83 1.97 19.26
N ASP A 166 8.08 1.75 18.87
CA ASP A 166 8.72 2.52 17.80
C ASP A 166 8.14 2.19 16.42
N ARG A 167 7.91 0.89 16.12
CA ARG A 167 7.20 0.45 14.92
C ARG A 167 5.78 1.01 14.82
N PHE A 168 5.11 1.14 15.97
CA PHE A 168 3.79 1.77 16.02
C PHE A 168 3.83 3.24 15.59
N GLN A 169 4.86 3.98 16.03
CA GLN A 169 5.08 5.37 15.62
C GLN A 169 5.43 5.47 14.12
N ALA A 170 6.13 4.47 13.57
CA ALA A 170 6.43 4.38 12.14
C ALA A 170 5.22 3.98 11.26
N GLY A 171 4.08 3.60 11.86
CA GLY A 171 2.88 3.16 11.14
C GLY A 171 2.91 1.68 10.70
N GLU A 172 3.86 0.89 11.19
CA GLU A 172 4.00 -0.54 10.88
C GLU A 172 3.06 -1.41 11.74
N TYR A 173 1.75 -1.15 11.66
CA TYR A 173 0.78 -1.71 12.59
C TYR A 173 0.71 -3.24 12.60
N ARG A 174 0.95 -3.91 11.46
CA ARG A 174 0.93 -5.38 11.38
C ARG A 174 2.07 -6.01 12.17
N GLN A 175 3.28 -5.47 12.00
CA GLN A 175 4.48 -5.92 12.68
C GLN A 175 4.40 -5.63 14.18
N THR A 176 3.89 -4.45 14.55
CA THR A 176 3.61 -4.12 15.96
C THR A 176 2.65 -5.11 16.59
N LEU A 177 1.56 -5.47 15.90
CA LEU A 177 0.59 -6.43 16.42
C LEU A 177 1.28 -7.78 16.69
N SER A 178 2.01 -8.32 15.72
CA SER A 178 2.73 -9.60 15.89
C SER A 178 3.71 -9.59 17.07
N ALA A 179 4.49 -8.52 17.24
CA ALA A 179 5.44 -8.42 18.35
C ALA A 179 4.75 -8.38 19.71
N LEU A 180 3.60 -7.70 19.82
CA LEU A 180 2.83 -7.63 21.07
C LEU A 180 2.11 -8.95 21.38
N GLU A 181 1.63 -9.66 20.35
CA GLU A 181 1.04 -10.99 20.52
C GLU A 181 2.08 -12.02 20.97
N GLU A 182 3.29 -11.96 20.42
CA GLU A 182 4.43 -12.78 20.88
C GLU A 182 4.80 -12.46 22.33
N LEU A 183 4.88 -11.17 22.69
CA LEU A 183 5.13 -10.74 24.06
C LEU A 183 4.07 -11.27 25.03
N HIS A 184 2.79 -11.21 24.65
CA HIS A 184 1.72 -11.73 25.49
C HIS A 184 1.74 -13.25 25.63
N ALA A 185 2.05 -13.96 24.54
CA ALA A 185 2.13 -15.43 24.54
C ALA A 185 3.31 -15.95 25.37
N THR A 186 4.45 -15.26 25.33
CA THR A 186 5.67 -15.65 26.05
C THR A 186 5.68 -15.19 27.51
N ALA A 187 5.08 -14.02 27.82
CA ALA A 187 5.10 -13.43 29.15
C ALA A 187 3.73 -12.79 29.52
N PRO A 188 2.70 -13.60 29.84
CA PRO A 188 1.35 -13.09 30.07
C PRO A 188 1.22 -12.13 31.27
N GLY A 189 2.10 -12.25 32.27
CA GLY A 189 2.14 -11.39 33.46
C GLY A 189 2.94 -10.09 33.30
N TYR A 190 3.68 -9.91 32.19
CA TYR A 190 4.51 -8.72 32.00
C TYR A 190 3.65 -7.53 31.54
N GLN A 191 3.53 -6.52 32.41
CA GLN A 191 2.80 -5.28 32.14
C GLN A 191 1.45 -5.49 31.43
N THR A 192 0.66 -6.48 31.86
CA THR A 192 -0.52 -6.99 31.14
C THR A 192 -1.46 -5.87 30.70
N GLN A 193 -1.75 -4.91 31.58
CA GLN A 193 -2.63 -3.78 31.27
C GLN A 193 -2.09 -2.89 30.14
N THR A 194 -0.78 -2.61 30.15
CA THR A 194 -0.13 -1.80 29.11
C THR A 194 -0.11 -2.54 27.78
N VAL A 195 0.29 -3.82 27.78
CA VAL A 195 0.34 -4.64 26.56
C VAL A 195 -1.04 -4.77 25.94
N MET A 196 -2.07 -5.10 26.73
CA MET A 196 -3.46 -5.20 26.24
C MET A 196 -3.97 -3.87 25.70
N ARG A 197 -3.67 -2.74 26.36
CA ARG A 197 -4.06 -1.41 25.88
C ARG A 197 -3.41 -1.07 24.55
N VAL A 198 -2.10 -1.31 24.39
CA VAL A 198 -1.39 -1.02 23.13
C VAL A 198 -1.85 -1.96 22.03
N LEU A 199 -2.03 -3.25 22.32
CA LEU A 199 -2.58 -4.24 21.38
C LEU A 199 -3.97 -3.79 20.88
N SER A 200 -4.83 -3.34 21.80
CA SER A 200 -6.15 -2.79 21.47
C SER A 200 -6.05 -1.57 20.54
N GLN A 201 -5.11 -0.65 20.79
CA GLN A 201 -4.91 0.55 19.96
C GLN A 201 -4.40 0.22 18.56
N VAL A 202 -3.47 -0.73 18.44
CA VAL A 202 -2.91 -1.19 17.17
C VAL A 202 -3.98 -1.90 16.33
N ALA A 203 -4.76 -2.77 16.97
CA ALA A 203 -5.88 -3.45 16.33
C ALA A 203 -6.93 -2.44 15.83
N ASP A 204 -7.27 -1.41 16.61
CA ASP A 204 -8.22 -0.36 16.20
C ASP A 204 -7.74 0.35 14.93
N ARG A 205 -6.46 0.76 14.88
CA ARG A 205 -5.86 1.38 13.69
C ARG A 205 -5.84 0.47 12.47
N LEU A 206 -5.58 -0.82 12.65
CA LEU A 206 -5.63 -1.80 11.56
C LEU A 206 -7.07 -1.95 11.04
N ILE A 207 -8.05 -2.07 11.93
CA ILE A 207 -9.45 -2.18 11.53
C ILE A 207 -9.92 -0.92 10.79
N ASP A 208 -9.59 0.27 11.31
CA ASP A 208 -9.86 1.55 10.64
C ASP A 208 -9.27 1.58 9.23
N SER A 209 -8.02 1.11 9.07
CA SER A 209 -7.35 1.09 7.76
C SER A 209 -8.07 0.17 6.75
N TYR A 210 -8.52 -1.01 7.19
CA TYR A 210 -9.29 -1.92 6.34
C TYR A 210 -10.69 -1.37 6.02
N GLN A 211 -11.32 -0.70 6.98
CA GLN A 211 -12.61 -0.06 6.77
C GLN A 211 -12.52 1.07 5.74
N GLN A 212 -11.48 1.92 5.82
CA GLN A 212 -11.24 3.00 4.84
C GLN A 212 -11.01 2.47 3.42
N GLN A 213 -10.41 1.28 3.30
CA GLN A 213 -10.20 0.60 2.02
C GLN A 213 -11.46 -0.11 1.50
N GLY A 214 -12.54 -0.15 2.29
CA GLY A 214 -13.78 -0.87 1.97
C GLY A 214 -13.67 -2.40 2.11
N ASP A 215 -12.58 -2.90 2.70
CA ASP A 215 -12.36 -4.34 2.91
C ASP A 215 -12.98 -4.81 4.24
N LEU A 216 -14.31 -4.94 4.23
CA LEU A 216 -15.07 -5.45 5.37
C LEU A 216 -14.78 -6.92 5.68
N ALA A 217 -14.24 -7.69 4.71
CA ALA A 217 -13.90 -9.10 4.93
C ALA A 217 -12.67 -9.21 5.86
N SER A 218 -11.63 -8.41 5.58
CA SER A 218 -10.43 -8.35 6.42
C SER A 218 -10.72 -7.82 7.84
N VAL A 219 -11.59 -6.80 7.96
CA VAL A 219 -12.06 -6.32 9.28
C VAL A 219 -12.65 -7.46 10.11
N LYS A 220 -13.55 -8.24 9.52
CA LYS A 220 -14.22 -9.35 10.22
C LYS A 220 -13.27 -10.49 10.54
N ALA A 221 -12.40 -10.87 9.62
CA ALA A 221 -11.43 -11.93 9.83
C ALA A 221 -10.51 -11.58 11.02
N LEU A 222 -10.03 -10.34 11.07
CA LEU A 222 -9.20 -9.85 12.17
C LEU A 222 -9.99 -9.82 13.49
N LEU A 223 -11.20 -9.27 13.50
CA LEU A 223 -12.04 -9.23 14.71
C LEU A 223 -12.39 -10.62 15.25
N ASN A 224 -12.73 -11.57 14.37
CA ASN A 224 -13.00 -12.95 14.77
C ASN A 224 -11.75 -13.61 15.37
N ARG A 225 -10.56 -13.39 14.78
CA ARG A 225 -9.29 -13.88 15.34
C ARG A 225 -9.03 -13.28 16.74
N LEU A 226 -9.19 -11.96 16.88
CA LEU A 226 -8.97 -11.27 18.15
C LEU A 226 -9.99 -11.72 19.22
N ARG A 227 -11.25 -11.94 18.82
CA ARG A 227 -12.29 -12.47 19.71
C ARG A 227 -11.95 -13.88 20.18
N GLN A 228 -11.45 -14.75 19.29
CA GLN A 228 -11.05 -16.12 19.65
C GLN A 228 -9.84 -16.14 20.58
N ALA A 229 -8.84 -15.27 20.34
CA ALA A 229 -7.61 -15.26 21.12
C ALA A 229 -7.74 -14.57 22.48
N TYR A 230 -8.50 -13.47 22.56
CA TYR A 230 -8.52 -12.58 23.74
C TYR A 230 -9.93 -12.36 24.32
N GLY A 231 -10.98 -12.54 23.51
CA GLY A 231 -12.36 -12.34 23.95
C GLY A 231 -12.61 -10.94 24.54
N VAL A 232 -13.25 -10.90 25.72
CA VAL A 232 -13.65 -9.67 26.42
C VAL A 232 -12.46 -8.89 27.00
N SER A 233 -11.27 -9.50 27.07
CA SER A 233 -10.06 -8.83 27.59
C SER A 233 -9.55 -7.70 26.68
N LEU A 234 -9.98 -7.68 25.41
CA LEU A 234 -9.65 -6.63 24.44
C LEU A 234 -10.79 -5.62 24.28
N PRO A 235 -10.62 -4.36 24.73
CA PRO A 235 -11.66 -3.32 24.60
C PRO A 235 -12.06 -3.03 23.15
N VAL A 236 -11.12 -3.12 22.20
CA VAL A 236 -11.39 -2.93 20.76
C VAL A 236 -12.44 -3.91 20.24
N VAL A 237 -12.40 -5.18 20.66
CA VAL A 237 -13.36 -6.20 20.20
C VAL A 237 -14.76 -5.82 20.66
N VAL A 238 -14.91 -5.45 21.94
CA VAL A 238 -16.20 -5.01 22.50
C VAL A 238 -16.75 -3.79 21.78
N ARG A 239 -15.90 -2.77 21.51
CA ARG A 239 -16.31 -1.56 20.80
C ARG A 239 -16.78 -1.86 19.38
N TRP A 240 -16.01 -2.64 18.61
CA TRP A 240 -16.38 -2.96 17.25
C TRP A 240 -17.60 -3.88 17.17
N ASP A 241 -17.76 -4.80 18.12
CA ASP A 241 -18.95 -5.64 18.23
C ASP A 241 -20.20 -4.79 18.50
N GLN A 242 -20.12 -3.80 19.39
CA GLN A 242 -21.20 -2.83 19.61
C GLN A 242 -21.48 -2.00 18.35
N GLN A 243 -20.44 -1.58 17.63
CA GLN A 243 -20.60 -0.82 16.40
C GLN A 243 -21.29 -1.65 15.31
N PHE A 244 -20.89 -2.91 15.10
CA PHE A 244 -21.55 -3.82 14.16
C PHE A 244 -22.98 -4.15 14.57
N ALA A 245 -23.24 -4.34 15.88
CA ALA A 245 -24.58 -4.55 16.39
C ALA A 245 -25.49 -3.33 16.12
N SER A 246 -25.00 -2.11 16.35
CA SER A 246 -25.75 -0.88 16.07
C SER A 246 -26.04 -0.71 14.57
N LEU A 247 -25.07 -1.04 13.71
CA LEU A 247 -25.23 -0.98 12.26
C LEU A 247 -26.24 -2.03 11.79
N ALA A 248 -26.16 -3.25 12.32
CA ALA A 248 -27.12 -4.31 12.05
C ALA A 248 -28.54 -3.87 12.45
N GLU A 249 -28.73 -3.34 13.65
CA GLU A 249 -30.05 -2.87 14.12
C GLU A 249 -30.59 -1.73 13.24
N ALA A 250 -29.76 -0.77 12.85
CA ALA A 250 -30.14 0.31 11.94
C ALA A 250 -30.58 -0.23 10.58
N LYS A 251 -29.84 -1.20 10.01
CA LYS A 251 -30.16 -1.83 8.72
C LYS A 251 -31.41 -2.69 8.79
N ARG A 252 -31.65 -3.36 9.92
CA ARG A 252 -32.89 -4.08 10.20
C ARG A 252 -34.09 -3.15 10.18
N LYS A 253 -34.03 -2.03 10.92
CA LYS A 253 -35.12 -1.02 10.94
C LYS A 253 -35.41 -0.50 9.53
N GLN A 254 -34.37 -0.17 8.76
CA GLN A 254 -34.51 0.24 7.36
C GLN A 254 -35.15 -0.84 6.48
N ALA A 255 -34.74 -2.10 6.63
CA ALA A 255 -35.30 -3.20 5.84
C ALA A 255 -36.81 -3.38 6.12
N LEU A 256 -37.22 -3.34 7.39
CA LEU A 256 -38.62 -3.45 7.79
C LEU A 256 -39.46 -2.26 7.28
N GLU A 257 -38.95 -1.04 7.40
CA GLU A 257 -39.63 0.16 6.89
C GLU A 257 -39.83 0.10 5.36
N PHE A 258 -38.82 -0.37 4.62
CA PHE A 258 -38.97 -0.56 3.17
C PHE A 258 -39.94 -1.68 2.82
N LEU A 259 -40.04 -2.72 3.65
CA LEU A 259 -40.98 -3.83 3.48
C LEU A 259 -42.42 -3.34 3.71
N GLU A 260 -42.68 -2.56 4.76
CA GLU A 260 -43.99 -1.92 5.01
C GLU A 260 -44.44 -1.04 3.84
N ARG A 261 -43.49 -0.32 3.22
CA ARG A 261 -43.71 0.52 2.03
C ARG A 261 -43.78 -0.26 0.72
N LYS A 262 -43.63 -1.59 0.75
CA LYS A 262 -43.56 -2.48 -0.42
C LYS A 262 -42.43 -2.14 -1.42
N ASP A 263 -41.38 -1.46 -0.96
CA ASP A 263 -40.16 -1.21 -1.75
C ASP A 263 -39.18 -2.37 -1.58
N TYR A 264 -39.50 -3.50 -2.21
CA TYR A 264 -38.77 -4.76 -2.09
C TYR A 264 -37.29 -4.65 -2.52
N ARG A 265 -36.97 -3.76 -3.46
CA ARG A 265 -35.58 -3.57 -3.94
C ARG A 265 -34.72 -2.88 -2.90
N ARG A 266 -35.25 -1.88 -2.20
CA ARG A 266 -34.51 -1.21 -1.11
C ARG A 266 -34.50 -2.09 0.15
N ALA A 267 -35.60 -2.77 0.46
CA ALA A 267 -35.66 -3.75 1.54
C ALA A 267 -34.60 -4.85 1.37
N GLY A 268 -34.50 -5.44 0.18
CA GLY A 268 -33.52 -6.50 -0.10
C GLY A 268 -32.07 -6.03 -0.02
N ARG A 269 -31.78 -4.78 -0.43
CA ARG A 269 -30.45 -4.18 -0.25
C ARG A 269 -30.11 -3.98 1.23
N ALA A 270 -31.04 -3.43 2.00
CA ALA A 270 -30.86 -3.23 3.45
C ALA A 270 -30.70 -4.57 4.19
N ALA A 271 -31.46 -5.60 3.82
CA ALA A 271 -31.35 -6.93 4.40
C ALA A 271 -30.01 -7.63 4.03
N ALA A 272 -29.52 -7.45 2.81
CA ALA A 272 -28.19 -7.93 2.43
C ALA A 272 -27.05 -7.20 3.18
N GLU A 273 -27.23 -5.90 3.48
CA GLU A 273 -26.30 -5.14 4.33
C GLU A 273 -26.37 -5.58 5.80
N LEU A 274 -27.56 -5.93 6.29
CA LEU A 274 -27.74 -6.55 7.60
C LEU A 274 -26.97 -7.87 7.71
N LEU A 275 -27.09 -8.79 6.74
CA LEU A 275 -26.27 -10.02 6.71
C LEU A 275 -24.77 -9.73 6.64
N ARG A 276 -24.37 -8.67 5.93
CA ARG A 276 -22.98 -8.22 5.92
C ARG A 276 -22.54 -7.64 7.25
N ALA A 277 -23.41 -7.14 8.12
CA ALA A 277 -23.05 -6.72 9.46
C ALA A 277 -23.04 -7.91 10.43
N ALA A 278 -24.12 -8.71 10.42
CA ALA A 278 -24.35 -9.85 11.29
C ALA A 278 -24.69 -11.10 10.45
N PRO A 279 -23.69 -11.93 10.08
CA PRO A 279 -23.90 -13.12 9.23
C PRO A 279 -24.81 -14.17 9.87
N ASP A 280 -24.69 -14.35 11.18
CA ASP A 280 -25.39 -15.41 11.92
C ASP A 280 -26.78 -14.96 12.43
N SER A 281 -27.30 -13.84 11.92
CA SER A 281 -28.63 -13.35 12.31
C SER A 281 -29.74 -14.16 11.62
N PRO A 282 -30.53 -14.96 12.36
CA PRO A 282 -31.65 -15.70 11.77
C PRO A 282 -32.74 -14.76 11.26
N GLU A 283 -32.87 -13.58 11.88
CA GLU A 283 -33.85 -12.55 11.52
C GLU A 283 -33.56 -11.97 10.13
N ALA A 284 -32.28 -11.80 9.78
CA ALA A 284 -31.87 -11.31 8.47
C ALA A 284 -32.26 -12.30 7.35
N ALA A 285 -32.13 -13.61 7.62
CA ALA A 285 -32.53 -14.66 6.70
C ALA A 285 -34.05 -14.66 6.47
N GLN A 286 -34.84 -14.49 7.54
CA GLN A 286 -36.31 -14.43 7.46
C GLN A 286 -36.80 -13.24 6.63
N ILE A 287 -36.24 -12.04 6.84
CA ILE A 287 -36.61 -10.85 6.05
C ILE A 287 -36.30 -11.08 4.56
N ILE A 288 -35.17 -11.72 4.25
CA ILE A 288 -34.79 -12.04 2.87
C ILE A 288 -35.74 -13.06 2.24
N GLU A 289 -36.11 -14.11 2.98
CA GLU A 289 -37.05 -15.13 2.54
C GLU A 289 -38.45 -14.53 2.26
N GLU A 290 -38.93 -13.65 3.13
CA GLU A 290 -40.18 -12.92 2.93
C GLU A 290 -40.14 -12.06 1.66
N ILE A 291 -39.05 -11.30 1.48
CA ILE A 291 -38.85 -10.48 0.27
C ILE A 291 -38.82 -11.35 -0.99
N HIS A 292 -38.13 -12.49 -0.96
CA HIS A 292 -38.04 -13.38 -2.12
C HIS A 292 -39.38 -14.04 -2.47
N THR A 293 -40.21 -14.32 -1.46
CA THR A 293 -41.55 -14.88 -1.66
C THR A 293 -42.48 -13.87 -2.33
N GLN A 294 -42.42 -12.59 -1.92
CA GLN A 294 -43.29 -11.54 -2.47
C GLN A 294 -42.75 -10.94 -3.78
N TYR A 295 -41.43 -10.85 -3.93
CA TYR A 295 -40.74 -10.23 -5.06
C TYR A 295 -39.48 -11.04 -5.45
N PRO A 296 -39.64 -12.10 -6.27
CA PRO A 296 -38.50 -12.91 -6.69
C PRO A 296 -37.53 -12.08 -7.52
N MET A 297 -36.30 -11.95 -7.02
CA MET A 297 -35.20 -11.24 -7.70
C MET A 297 -34.21 -12.24 -8.27
N VAL A 298 -33.88 -12.10 -9.56
CA VAL A 298 -32.80 -12.84 -10.21
C VAL A 298 -31.55 -11.99 -10.21
N ARG A 299 -30.47 -12.48 -9.59
CA ARG A 299 -29.16 -11.83 -9.59
C ARG A 299 -28.23 -12.58 -10.54
N VAL A 300 -27.86 -11.95 -11.64
CA VAL A 300 -26.93 -12.53 -12.62
C VAL A 300 -25.52 -12.06 -12.30
N GLY A 301 -24.66 -12.98 -11.87
CA GLY A 301 -23.23 -12.74 -11.75
C GLY A 301 -22.57 -12.86 -13.13
N VAL A 302 -21.75 -11.88 -13.50
CA VAL A 302 -20.94 -11.94 -14.73
C VAL A 302 -19.46 -12.04 -14.37
N MET A 303 -18.76 -12.97 -15.02
CA MET A 303 -17.32 -13.22 -14.79
C MET A 303 -16.43 -12.12 -15.36
N GLN A 304 -16.95 -11.33 -16.30
CA GLN A 304 -16.22 -10.27 -17.00
C GLN A 304 -17.07 -9.00 -16.99
N SER A 305 -16.59 -7.97 -16.29
CA SER A 305 -17.16 -6.64 -16.33
C SER A 305 -16.43 -5.81 -17.38
N SER A 306 -17.19 -5.18 -18.27
CA SER A 306 -16.66 -4.27 -19.28
C SER A 306 -16.31 -2.94 -18.61
N ARG A 307 -15.04 -2.54 -18.71
CA ARG A 307 -14.59 -1.19 -18.34
C ARG A 307 -14.69 -0.20 -19.51
N GLN A 308 -14.84 -0.71 -20.73
CA GLN A 308 -14.86 0.04 -21.98
C GLN A 308 -16.01 -0.43 -22.86
N LEU A 309 -16.66 0.52 -23.54
CA LEU A 309 -17.74 0.25 -24.48
C LEU A 309 -17.17 0.29 -25.90
N ASP A 310 -16.71 -0.86 -26.40
CA ASP A 310 -16.14 -0.95 -27.75
C ASP A 310 -16.72 -2.13 -28.54
N PRO A 311 -17.68 -1.91 -29.46
CA PRO A 311 -18.32 -2.98 -30.24
C PRO A 311 -17.36 -3.68 -31.23
N THR A 312 -16.20 -3.08 -31.51
CA THR A 312 -15.20 -3.62 -32.42
C THR A 312 -14.06 -4.37 -31.73
N SER A 313 -14.05 -4.41 -30.39
CA SER A 313 -12.99 -5.09 -29.64
C SER A 313 -12.91 -6.58 -30.00
N LEU A 314 -11.73 -7.02 -30.43
CA LEU A 314 -11.44 -8.43 -30.72
C LEU A 314 -10.97 -9.19 -29.46
N VAL A 315 -10.39 -8.46 -28.50
CA VAL A 315 -9.74 -9.03 -27.32
C VAL A 315 -10.60 -9.00 -26.06
N ASP A 316 -11.51 -8.03 -25.94
CA ASP A 316 -12.42 -7.92 -24.81
C ASP A 316 -13.86 -8.21 -25.24
N TRP A 317 -14.25 -9.46 -25.02
CA TRP A 317 -15.60 -9.96 -25.32
C TRP A 317 -16.69 -9.26 -24.51
N SER A 318 -16.37 -8.74 -23.32
CA SER A 318 -17.30 -7.98 -22.50
C SER A 318 -17.48 -6.58 -23.07
N ALA A 319 -16.39 -5.89 -23.42
CA ALA A 319 -16.43 -4.59 -24.08
C ALA A 319 -17.17 -4.66 -25.42
N ARG A 320 -16.96 -5.73 -26.19
CA ARG A 320 -17.66 -5.97 -27.46
C ARG A 320 -19.17 -6.11 -27.28
N ARG A 321 -19.60 -6.92 -26.32
CA ARG A 321 -21.03 -7.14 -26.05
C ARG A 321 -21.70 -5.89 -25.53
N THR A 322 -21.11 -5.22 -24.54
CA THR A 322 -21.67 -4.00 -23.97
C THR A 322 -21.61 -2.85 -24.98
N GLY A 323 -20.53 -2.75 -25.75
CA GLY A 323 -20.39 -1.78 -26.83
C GLY A 323 -21.48 -1.92 -27.90
N LYS A 324 -21.84 -3.16 -28.29
CA LYS A 324 -22.97 -3.40 -29.22
C LYS A 324 -24.34 -2.98 -28.69
N LEU A 325 -24.52 -2.89 -27.36
CA LEU A 325 -25.76 -2.41 -26.77
C LEU A 325 -25.90 -0.89 -26.83
N VAL A 326 -24.76 -0.18 -26.82
CA VAL A 326 -24.71 1.29 -26.75
C VAL A 326 -24.49 1.90 -28.14
N GLU A 327 -23.63 1.30 -28.95
CA GLU A 327 -23.30 1.77 -30.29
C GLU A 327 -23.93 0.86 -31.34
N ARG A 328 -24.80 1.43 -32.18
CA ARG A 328 -25.36 0.75 -33.34
C ARG A 328 -24.68 1.27 -34.61
N SER A 329 -24.29 0.37 -35.51
CA SER A 329 -23.77 0.75 -36.83
C SER A 329 -24.90 0.94 -37.85
N LEU A 330 -24.65 1.68 -38.93
CA LEU A 330 -25.63 1.90 -40.01
C LEU A 330 -26.01 0.59 -40.70
N PHE A 331 -25.01 -0.24 -41.01
CA PHE A 331 -25.18 -1.63 -41.40
C PHE A 331 -24.53 -2.58 -40.39
N GLN A 332 -25.20 -3.69 -40.09
CA GLN A 332 -24.72 -4.72 -39.18
C GLN A 332 -24.56 -6.05 -39.91
N PHE A 333 -23.42 -6.71 -39.73
CA PHE A 333 -23.26 -8.10 -40.20
C PHE A 333 -24.20 -9.01 -39.40
N VAL A 334 -25.08 -9.71 -40.11
CA VAL A 334 -26.07 -10.63 -39.53
C VAL A 334 -25.56 -12.05 -39.60
N GLU A 335 -25.22 -12.52 -40.80
CA GLU A 335 -24.83 -13.91 -41.06
C GLU A 335 -23.99 -14.05 -42.34
N THR A 336 -23.42 -15.23 -42.56
CA THR A 336 -22.71 -15.57 -43.80
C THR A 336 -23.68 -16.17 -44.80
N GLY A 337 -23.78 -15.61 -46.01
CA GLY A 337 -24.61 -16.08 -47.11
C GLY A 337 -23.80 -16.53 -48.34
N ALA A 338 -24.51 -16.94 -49.40
CA ALA A 338 -23.90 -17.51 -50.62
C ALA A 338 -23.01 -16.52 -51.40
N GLU A 339 -23.32 -15.21 -51.36
CA GLU A 339 -22.52 -14.16 -51.99
C GLU A 339 -21.60 -13.42 -50.99
N GLY A 340 -21.35 -14.00 -49.81
CA GLY A 340 -20.57 -13.39 -48.73
C GLY A 340 -21.45 -12.94 -47.55
N GLY A 341 -21.03 -11.88 -46.84
CA GLY A 341 -21.75 -11.42 -45.65
C GLY A 341 -23.13 -10.85 -45.94
N ARG A 342 -24.15 -11.29 -45.20
CA ARG A 342 -25.47 -10.66 -45.16
C ARG A 342 -25.46 -9.56 -44.11
N TYR A 343 -25.84 -8.37 -44.54
CA TYR A 343 -25.93 -7.21 -43.67
C TYR A 343 -27.38 -6.76 -43.53
N GLY A 344 -27.74 -6.29 -42.33
CA GLY A 344 -29.02 -5.63 -42.05
C GLY A 344 -28.82 -4.12 -41.97
N PHE A 345 -29.77 -3.37 -42.52
CA PHE A 345 -29.81 -1.91 -42.40
C PHE A 345 -30.53 -1.53 -41.10
N THR A 346 -29.86 -0.80 -40.20
CA THR A 346 -30.38 -0.55 -38.85
C THR A 346 -31.60 0.37 -38.83
N LEU A 347 -31.74 1.24 -39.84
CA LEU A 347 -32.84 2.21 -39.93
C LEU A 347 -34.01 1.72 -40.80
N GLY A 348 -33.97 0.50 -41.35
CA GLY A 348 -35.05 -0.02 -42.20
C GLY A 348 -34.61 -1.15 -43.13
N THR A 349 -34.93 -1.03 -44.43
CA THR A 349 -34.58 -2.03 -45.46
C THR A 349 -33.70 -1.44 -46.55
N TYR A 350 -33.00 -2.30 -47.29
CA TYR A 350 -32.21 -1.88 -48.45
C TYR A 350 -32.40 -2.83 -49.62
N ARG A 351 -32.13 -2.33 -50.83
CA ARG A 351 -32.09 -3.10 -52.07
C ARG A 351 -30.92 -2.63 -52.92
N LEU A 352 -30.19 -3.60 -53.46
CA LEU A 352 -29.19 -3.36 -54.49
C LEU A 352 -29.84 -3.60 -55.86
N SER A 353 -29.59 -2.74 -56.83
CA SER A 353 -30.04 -2.93 -58.21
C SER A 353 -29.36 -4.13 -58.86
N ASP A 354 -29.98 -4.69 -59.90
CA ASP A 354 -29.47 -5.85 -60.63
C ASP A 354 -28.10 -5.59 -61.28
N ASP A 355 -27.85 -4.36 -61.72
CA ASP A 355 -26.57 -3.90 -62.27
C ASP A 355 -25.49 -3.65 -61.18
N ARG A 356 -25.88 -3.76 -59.90
CA ARG A 356 -25.04 -3.51 -58.71
C ARG A 356 -24.44 -2.10 -58.64
N GLN A 357 -25.02 -1.13 -59.35
CA GLN A 357 -24.56 0.26 -59.35
C GLN A 357 -25.41 1.18 -58.47
N GLN A 358 -26.59 0.75 -58.02
CA GLN A 358 -27.47 1.57 -57.21
C GLN A 358 -27.88 0.84 -55.92
N LEU A 359 -27.59 1.46 -54.78
CA LEU A 359 -28.02 1.03 -53.46
C LEU A 359 -29.19 1.91 -53.00
N THR A 360 -30.37 1.32 -52.87
CA THR A 360 -31.58 1.98 -52.40
C THR A 360 -31.82 1.65 -50.93
N LEU A 361 -31.91 2.67 -50.07
CA LEU A 361 -32.20 2.55 -48.65
C LEU A 361 -33.61 3.08 -48.39
N SER A 362 -34.44 2.28 -47.72
CA SER A 362 -35.78 2.66 -47.28
C SER A 362 -35.79 2.74 -45.75
N ILE A 363 -35.99 3.94 -45.23
CA ILE A 363 -35.96 4.26 -43.81
C ILE A 363 -37.35 4.01 -43.21
N ASP A 364 -37.41 3.29 -42.11
CA ASP A 364 -38.60 3.11 -41.30
C ASP A 364 -38.67 4.23 -40.24
N PRO A 365 -39.69 5.11 -40.28
CA PRO A 365 -39.84 6.19 -39.30
C PRO A 365 -39.87 5.69 -37.84
N SER A 366 -40.42 4.50 -37.59
CA SER A 366 -40.51 3.92 -36.25
C SER A 366 -39.15 3.46 -35.70
N LEU A 367 -38.23 3.08 -36.58
CA LEU A 367 -36.85 2.74 -36.21
C LEU A 367 -35.99 4.00 -36.09
N SER A 368 -36.19 4.98 -36.98
CA SER A 368 -35.45 6.26 -36.95
C SER A 368 -35.68 7.05 -35.65
N SER A 369 -36.90 7.01 -35.11
CA SER A 369 -37.26 7.71 -33.87
C SER A 369 -36.62 7.09 -32.61
N GLN A 370 -36.16 5.84 -32.66
CA GLN A 370 -35.38 5.23 -31.57
C GLN A 370 -34.00 5.87 -31.40
N PHE A 371 -33.52 6.56 -32.43
CA PHE A 371 -32.24 7.29 -32.42
C PHE A 371 -32.41 8.76 -32.10
N ALA A 372 -33.65 9.25 -31.98
CA ALA A 372 -33.93 10.60 -31.54
C ALA A 372 -33.68 10.72 -30.03
N SER A 373 -33.03 11.80 -29.63
CA SER A 373 -32.88 12.19 -28.22
C SER A 373 -33.54 13.56 -28.00
N SER A 374 -33.67 14.01 -26.76
CA SER A 374 -34.15 15.38 -26.48
C SER A 374 -33.31 16.48 -27.13
N GLN A 375 -32.10 16.15 -27.61
CA GLN A 375 -31.15 17.07 -28.25
C GLN A 375 -30.82 16.71 -29.70
N THR A 376 -31.36 15.61 -30.24
CA THR A 376 -31.02 15.12 -31.60
C THR A 376 -32.29 14.71 -32.34
N PRO A 377 -32.63 15.35 -33.47
CA PRO A 377 -33.77 14.95 -34.28
C PRO A 377 -33.59 13.52 -34.83
N PRO A 378 -34.68 12.83 -35.19
CA PRO A 378 -34.59 11.51 -35.82
C PRO A 378 -33.76 11.58 -37.11
N LEU A 379 -32.91 10.57 -37.34
CA LEU A 379 -32.12 10.43 -38.55
C LEU A 379 -33.05 10.18 -39.76
N GLY A 380 -33.30 11.22 -40.55
CA GLY A 380 -34.07 11.15 -41.79
C GLY A 380 -33.21 10.84 -43.01
N ALA A 381 -33.86 10.79 -44.18
CA ALA A 381 -33.17 10.54 -45.45
C ALA A 381 -32.19 11.67 -45.80
N PHE A 382 -32.50 12.91 -45.41
CA PHE A 382 -31.67 14.07 -45.70
C PHE A 382 -30.36 14.06 -44.91
N GLU A 383 -30.44 13.85 -43.59
CA GLU A 383 -29.29 13.76 -42.70
C GLU A 383 -28.38 12.59 -43.10
N LEU A 384 -28.99 11.45 -43.47
CA LEU A 384 -28.24 10.29 -43.95
C LEU A 384 -27.54 10.57 -45.29
N ALA A 385 -28.17 11.31 -46.21
CA ALA A 385 -27.56 11.71 -47.47
C ALA A 385 -26.34 12.60 -47.25
N GLN A 386 -26.46 13.58 -46.35
CA GLN A 386 -25.34 14.44 -45.99
C GLN A 386 -24.20 13.63 -45.36
N LEU A 387 -24.49 12.71 -44.44
CA LEU A 387 -23.48 11.86 -43.83
C LEU A 387 -22.74 10.99 -44.87
N LEU A 388 -23.48 10.40 -45.82
CA LEU A 388 -22.89 9.62 -46.92
C LEU A 388 -21.99 10.48 -47.83
N GLN A 389 -22.40 11.72 -48.09
CA GLN A 389 -21.64 12.66 -48.91
C GLN A 389 -20.39 13.19 -48.20
N GLN A 390 -20.50 13.54 -46.91
CA GLN A 390 -19.37 14.00 -46.10
C GLN A 390 -18.28 12.93 -46.07
N ARG A 391 -18.65 11.68 -45.81
CA ARG A 391 -17.71 10.55 -45.79
C ARG A 391 -17.04 10.28 -47.14
N ALA A 392 -17.61 10.74 -48.24
CA ALA A 392 -16.98 10.65 -49.57
C ALA A 392 -16.07 11.84 -49.90
N THR A 393 -16.05 12.90 -49.07
CA THR A 393 -15.37 14.16 -49.34
C THR A 393 -14.06 14.28 -48.53
N PRO A 394 -12.87 14.39 -49.16
CA PRO A 394 -11.57 14.34 -48.50
C PRO A 394 -11.31 15.37 -47.38
N GLN A 395 -12.05 16.48 -47.37
CA GLN A 395 -11.85 17.58 -46.41
C GLN A 395 -12.71 17.48 -45.15
N THR A 396 -13.48 16.40 -44.98
CA THR A 396 -14.32 16.21 -43.80
C THR A 396 -13.66 15.31 -42.77
N ASN A 397 -13.95 15.54 -41.49
CA ASN A 397 -13.49 14.71 -40.37
C ASN A 397 -14.00 13.26 -40.43
N HIS A 398 -14.95 12.96 -41.31
CA HIS A 398 -15.55 11.64 -41.47
C HIS A 398 -15.11 10.93 -42.76
N TYR A 399 -14.15 11.49 -43.51
CA TYR A 399 -13.70 10.93 -44.78
C TYR A 399 -13.30 9.45 -44.68
N ASP A 400 -13.89 8.62 -45.54
CA ASP A 400 -13.58 7.21 -45.70
C ASP A 400 -13.15 6.96 -47.15
N PRO A 401 -11.86 6.65 -47.40
CA PRO A 401 -11.35 6.49 -48.76
C PRO A 401 -11.95 5.28 -49.49
N ALA A 402 -12.32 4.21 -48.78
CA ALA A 402 -12.90 3.01 -49.38
C ALA A 402 -14.33 3.30 -49.88
N TRP A 403 -15.09 4.08 -49.10
CA TRP A 403 -16.39 4.58 -49.51
C TRP A 403 -16.29 5.59 -50.67
N ALA A 404 -15.41 6.59 -50.55
CA ALA A 404 -15.23 7.63 -51.57
C ALA A 404 -14.84 7.08 -52.96
N ALA A 405 -14.07 5.99 -52.98
CA ALA A 405 -13.71 5.28 -54.21
C ALA A 405 -14.92 4.64 -54.91
N SER A 406 -15.92 4.19 -54.15
CA SER A 406 -17.13 3.54 -54.65
C SER A 406 -18.28 4.53 -54.90
N PHE A 407 -18.37 5.60 -54.13
CA PHE A 407 -19.47 6.57 -54.15
C PHE A 407 -19.43 7.49 -55.39
N LYS A 408 -20.57 7.65 -56.09
CA LYS A 408 -20.74 8.59 -57.21
C LYS A 408 -21.62 9.78 -56.81
N SER A 409 -22.84 9.49 -56.33
CA SER A 409 -23.80 10.52 -55.92
C SER A 409 -24.86 9.92 -55.01
N VAL A 410 -25.60 10.78 -54.30
CA VAL A 410 -26.77 10.41 -53.50
C VAL A 410 -27.96 11.26 -53.92
N ALA A 411 -29.13 10.63 -54.02
CA ALA A 411 -30.40 11.29 -54.32
C ALA A 411 -31.46 10.85 -53.32
N ILE A 412 -32.43 11.73 -53.07
CA ILE A 412 -33.55 11.48 -52.15
C ILE A 412 -34.83 11.39 -52.99
N PRO A 413 -35.16 10.21 -53.54
CA PRO A 413 -36.34 10.05 -54.38
C PRO A 413 -37.67 10.24 -53.62
N ALA A 414 -37.68 9.99 -52.30
CA ALA A 414 -38.84 10.19 -51.44
C ALA A 414 -38.40 10.52 -50.01
N ALA A 415 -39.31 11.05 -49.18
CA ALA A 415 -39.00 11.52 -47.81
C ALA A 415 -38.28 10.49 -46.92
N ASN A 416 -38.59 9.20 -47.11
CA ASN A 416 -38.01 8.09 -46.34
C ASN A 416 -37.14 7.17 -47.21
N GLN A 417 -36.68 7.64 -48.37
CA GLN A 417 -35.95 6.80 -49.30
C GLN A 417 -34.73 7.53 -49.84
N LEU A 418 -33.62 6.80 -49.94
CA LEU A 418 -32.36 7.31 -50.40
C LEU A 418 -31.78 6.37 -51.46
N ALA A 419 -31.33 6.95 -52.57
CA ALA A 419 -30.71 6.23 -53.68
C ALA A 419 -29.26 6.65 -53.78
N VAL A 420 -28.34 5.74 -53.45
CA VAL A 420 -26.91 5.92 -53.66
C VAL A 420 -26.52 5.34 -55.01
N GLN A 421 -25.88 6.16 -55.84
CA GLN A 421 -25.25 5.72 -57.07
C GLN A 421 -23.76 5.45 -56.82
N LEU A 422 -23.28 4.33 -57.34
CA LEU A 422 -21.90 3.88 -57.24
C LEU A 422 -21.16 4.13 -58.57
N LYS A 423 -19.85 4.39 -58.49
CA LYS A 423 -19.00 4.62 -59.67
C LYS A 423 -18.79 3.35 -60.49
N ARG A 424 -18.86 2.19 -59.84
CA ARG A 424 -18.62 0.86 -60.43
C ARG A 424 -19.55 -0.15 -59.75
N PRO A 425 -19.93 -1.24 -60.44
CA PRO A 425 -20.65 -2.34 -59.81
C PRO A 425 -19.91 -2.85 -58.57
N ASN A 426 -20.59 -2.90 -57.42
CA ASN A 426 -20.01 -3.41 -56.17
C ASN A 426 -20.89 -4.54 -55.62
N VAL A 427 -20.27 -5.67 -55.27
CA VAL A 427 -20.98 -6.86 -54.77
C VAL A 427 -21.61 -6.60 -53.40
N LEU A 428 -20.90 -5.92 -52.50
CA LEU A 428 -21.34 -5.67 -51.13
C LEU A 428 -21.02 -4.23 -50.69
N PRO A 429 -21.63 -3.20 -51.31
CA PRO A 429 -21.44 -1.81 -50.88
C PRO A 429 -21.83 -1.58 -49.42
N GLN A 430 -22.81 -2.33 -48.91
CA GLN A 430 -23.25 -2.32 -47.52
C GLN A 430 -22.16 -2.71 -46.52
N ALA A 431 -21.16 -3.50 -46.92
CA ALA A 431 -20.05 -3.88 -46.04
C ALA A 431 -19.16 -2.66 -45.70
N LEU A 432 -19.11 -1.67 -46.58
CA LEU A 432 -18.36 -0.41 -46.36
C LEU A 432 -19.10 0.54 -45.42
N LEU A 433 -20.38 0.29 -45.15
CA LEU A 433 -21.27 1.17 -44.39
C LEU A 433 -21.47 0.71 -42.94
N GLN A 434 -20.47 0.04 -42.34
CA GLN A 434 -20.51 -0.41 -40.93
C GLN A 434 -20.16 0.72 -39.94
N TRP A 435 -20.49 1.95 -40.29
CA TRP A 435 -20.14 3.14 -39.51
C TRP A 435 -21.01 3.26 -38.27
N ARG A 436 -20.43 3.73 -37.17
CA ARG A 436 -21.15 3.99 -35.91
C ARG A 436 -22.12 5.16 -36.10
N LEU A 437 -23.38 4.96 -35.71
CA LEU A 437 -24.37 6.02 -35.59
C LEU A 437 -24.27 6.58 -34.16
N THR A 438 -23.44 7.59 -33.97
CA THR A 438 -23.36 8.31 -32.70
C THR A 438 -24.33 9.49 -32.69
N THR A 439 -24.91 9.82 -31.55
CA THR A 439 -25.69 11.06 -31.37
C THR A 439 -24.83 12.31 -31.59
N GLN A 440 -23.50 12.22 -31.43
CA GLN A 440 -22.55 13.30 -31.69
C GLN A 440 -22.21 13.52 -33.17
N THR A 441 -22.39 12.53 -34.04
CA THR A 441 -22.11 12.70 -35.49
C THR A 441 -23.04 13.71 -36.18
N LEU A 442 -24.08 14.18 -35.48
CA LEU A 442 -25.01 15.21 -35.96
C LEU A 442 -24.86 16.56 -35.24
N SER A 443 -24.12 16.62 -34.11
CA SER A 443 -23.97 17.86 -33.32
C SER A 443 -22.84 18.77 -33.79
N ASP A 444 -21.89 18.27 -34.59
CA ASP A 444 -20.86 19.12 -35.22
C ASP A 444 -21.45 20.07 -36.28
N GLN A 445 -22.69 19.83 -36.71
CA GLN A 445 -23.39 20.71 -37.67
C GLN A 445 -23.95 21.99 -37.02
N THR A 446 -24.36 21.98 -35.74
CA THR A 446 -24.93 23.19 -35.12
C THR A 446 -23.88 24.20 -34.67
N LEU A 447 -22.61 23.80 -34.61
CA LEU A 447 -21.49 24.68 -34.27
C LEU A 447 -20.80 25.27 -35.52
N SER A 448 -20.82 24.60 -36.69
CA SER A 448 -20.24 25.19 -37.90
C SER A 448 -21.16 26.21 -38.57
N ASP A 449 -22.48 26.01 -38.55
CA ASP A 449 -23.43 26.98 -39.14
C ASP A 449 -23.57 28.26 -38.31
N ARG A 450 -23.39 28.19 -36.97
CA ARG A 450 -23.34 29.40 -36.13
C ARG A 450 -22.06 30.20 -36.27
N ALA A 451 -20.96 29.59 -36.71
CA ALA A 451 -19.69 30.29 -36.91
C ALA A 451 -19.61 31.04 -38.25
N LEU A 452 -20.55 30.80 -39.17
CA LEU A 452 -20.61 31.46 -40.48
C LEU A 452 -21.64 32.60 -40.57
N ASP A 453 -22.57 32.71 -39.61
CA ASP A 453 -23.51 33.84 -39.47
C ASP A 453 -22.99 34.96 -38.54
N GLU A 454 -21.81 34.78 -37.93
CA GLU A 454 -21.12 35.80 -37.10
C GLU A 454 -19.82 36.35 -37.75
N GLN A 455 -19.68 36.22 -39.07
CA GLN A 455 -18.66 36.93 -39.87
C GLN A 455 -19.33 37.74 -40.98
#